data_AF-A0A524HLQ3-F1
#
_entry.id   AF-A0A524HLQ3-F1
#
_cell.length_a   1.000
_cell.length_b   1.000
_cell.length_c   1.000
_cell.angle_alpha   90.00
_cell.angle_beta   90.00
_cell.angle_gamma   90.00
#
_symmetry.space_group_name_H-M   'P 1'
#
loop_
_entity.id
_entity.type
_entity.pdbx_description
1 polymer ?
#
loop_
_entity_poly.entity_id
_entity_poly.type
_entity_poly.pdbx_seq_one_letter_code
_entity_poly.pdbx_strand_id
1 'polypeptide(L)'
;MIKETIENPGLTIHCCGLADYRSILQLQTELHEKRLLDSICNTVLVLEHPDVITFGARQSINLLKVERDALTQKNIDLVETRRGGGVTAHNPGQMVFYPILRLTDFGIGPAEYVRKLEMIGQELLMLFGVKTEIRGGLPGLWAGDRKIASIGVRVSKGVTYHGMAININNDLGIFDLIVPCGLKEVQVTSVLKETAENIPMQLVKEKLIKLLIKCFSHHAEPHRKENRKLPSWLVRPLPSGSIYNKTEEILNRLGLDTICNSANCPNRGQCWSRGTETVLILGRICTRNCGFCSVTSGKPLPPDPNEPANIAEMVKELGLK
;
A
#
# COMPACT_ATOMS: atom_id res chain seq x y z
N MET A 1 9.93 -7.85 -25.57
CA MET A 1 8.86 -7.84 -24.55
C MET A 1 7.74 -6.86 -24.90
N ILE A 2 8.05 -5.58 -25.11
CA ILE A 2 7.06 -4.60 -25.58
C ILE A 2 6.85 -4.79 -27.09
N LYS A 3 5.59 -4.91 -27.54
CA LYS A 3 5.24 -5.07 -28.95
C LYS A 3 4.73 -3.78 -29.58
N GLU A 4 4.05 -2.97 -28.79
CA GLU A 4 3.42 -1.71 -29.22
C GLU A 4 3.46 -0.72 -28.05
N THR A 5 3.73 0.55 -28.36
CA THR A 5 3.76 1.64 -27.39
C THR A 5 2.82 2.74 -27.87
N ILE A 6 1.99 3.23 -26.96
CA ILE A 6 1.07 4.33 -27.20
C ILE A 6 1.50 5.47 -26.29
N GLU A 7 1.91 6.57 -26.89
CA GLU A 7 2.27 7.78 -26.19
C GLU A 7 1.06 8.71 -26.08
N ASN A 8 0.79 9.17 -24.87
CA ASN A 8 -0.22 10.18 -24.59
C ASN A 8 0.40 11.20 -23.61
N PRO A 9 0.07 12.50 -23.67
CA PRO A 9 0.65 13.48 -22.76
C PRO A 9 0.51 13.05 -21.29
N GLY A 10 1.64 12.78 -20.62
CA GLY A 10 1.66 12.34 -19.23
C GLY A 10 1.52 10.85 -18.96
N LEU A 11 1.21 10.05 -19.99
CA LEU A 11 0.94 8.63 -19.86
C LEU A 11 1.50 7.84 -21.05
N THR A 12 2.37 6.87 -20.78
CA THR A 12 2.81 5.88 -21.77
C THR A 12 2.11 4.55 -21.51
N ILE A 13 1.59 3.91 -22.56
CA ILE A 13 1.01 2.56 -22.46
C ILE A 13 1.84 1.60 -23.31
N HIS A 14 2.31 0.50 -22.72
CA HIS A 14 3.02 -0.56 -23.41
C HIS A 14 2.17 -1.82 -23.49
N CYS A 15 1.93 -2.28 -24.71
CA CYS A 15 1.26 -3.54 -24.99
C CYS A 15 2.31 -4.64 -25.18
N CYS A 16 2.32 -5.65 -24.30
CA CYS A 16 3.32 -6.73 -24.34
C CYS A 16 2.80 -8.01 -25.03
N GLY A 17 1.48 -8.14 -25.21
CA GLY A 17 0.85 -9.39 -25.67
C GLY A 17 1.01 -10.49 -24.62
N LEU A 18 1.14 -11.75 -25.05
CA LEU A 18 1.47 -12.86 -24.16
C LEU A 18 2.94 -12.77 -23.71
N ALA A 19 3.19 -12.62 -22.40
CA ALA A 19 4.53 -12.41 -21.86
C ALA A 19 4.76 -13.16 -20.54
N ASP A 20 5.97 -13.67 -20.36
CA ASP A 20 6.42 -14.35 -19.13
C ASP A 20 6.29 -13.47 -17.89
N TYR A 21 5.86 -14.06 -16.77
CA TYR A 21 5.55 -13.33 -15.55
C TYR A 21 6.79 -12.69 -14.91
N ARG A 22 7.91 -13.42 -14.82
CA ARG A 22 9.13 -12.94 -14.15
C ARG A 22 9.75 -11.80 -14.92
N SER A 23 9.76 -11.92 -16.24
CA SER A 23 10.27 -10.90 -17.15
C SER A 23 9.46 -9.60 -17.03
N ILE A 24 8.13 -9.69 -16.93
CA ILE A 24 7.26 -8.53 -16.72
C ILE A 24 7.36 -7.97 -15.30
N LEU A 25 7.57 -8.81 -14.28
CA LEU A 25 7.81 -8.34 -12.92
C LEU A 25 9.13 -7.55 -12.82
N GLN A 26 10.17 -8.00 -13.51
CA GLN A 26 11.42 -7.24 -13.64
C GLN A 26 11.18 -5.90 -14.33
N LEU A 27 10.48 -5.90 -15.47
CA LEU A 27 10.15 -4.67 -16.19
C LEU A 27 9.33 -3.68 -15.32
N GLN A 28 8.36 -4.18 -14.54
CA GLN A 28 7.63 -3.34 -13.59
C GLN A 28 8.55 -2.69 -12.57
N THR A 29 9.56 -3.42 -12.08
CA THR A 29 10.52 -2.91 -11.10
C THR A 29 11.41 -1.83 -11.72
N GLU A 30 11.92 -2.05 -12.93
CA GLU A 30 12.71 -1.07 -13.68
C GLU A 30 11.92 0.21 -13.98
N LEU A 31 10.65 0.07 -14.40
CA LEU A 31 9.77 1.22 -14.66
C LEU A 31 9.40 1.95 -13.36
N HIS A 32 9.22 1.22 -12.26
CA HIS A 32 8.98 1.81 -10.94
C HIS A 32 10.15 2.70 -10.52
N GLU A 33 11.38 2.22 -10.65
CA GLU A 33 12.60 2.98 -10.34
C GLU A 33 12.75 4.22 -11.23
N LYS A 34 12.57 4.06 -12.55
CA LYS A 34 12.60 5.18 -13.51
C LYS A 34 11.53 6.22 -13.21
N ARG A 35 10.31 5.79 -12.84
CA ARG A 35 9.23 6.71 -12.47
C ARG A 35 9.55 7.43 -11.16
N LEU A 36 10.12 6.74 -10.17
CA LEU A 36 10.54 7.36 -8.90
C LEU A 36 11.54 8.49 -9.11
N LEU A 37 12.49 8.30 -10.04
CA LEU A 37 13.49 9.28 -10.46
C LEU A 37 12.95 10.34 -11.44
N ASP A 38 11.64 10.34 -11.72
CA ASP A 38 10.99 11.20 -12.72
C ASP A 38 11.65 11.15 -14.11
N SER A 39 12.33 10.05 -14.43
CA SER A 39 13.00 9.82 -15.73
C SER A 39 12.04 9.34 -16.81
N ILE A 40 10.84 8.92 -16.42
CA ILE A 40 9.73 8.57 -17.32
C ILE A 40 8.42 9.15 -16.76
N CYS A 41 7.43 9.32 -17.63
CA CYS A 41 6.08 9.64 -17.22
C CYS A 41 5.35 8.41 -16.63
N ASN A 42 4.11 8.60 -16.17
CA ASN A 42 3.28 7.50 -15.70
C ASN A 42 3.14 6.45 -16.80
N THR A 43 3.25 5.17 -16.45
CA THR A 43 3.29 4.08 -17.44
C THR A 43 2.27 3.00 -17.11
N VAL A 44 1.63 2.38 -18.10
CA VAL A 44 0.77 1.21 -17.90
C VAL A 44 1.23 0.09 -18.82
N LEU A 45 1.45 -1.11 -18.25
CA LEU A 45 1.65 -2.32 -19.04
C LEU A 45 0.30 -3.00 -19.28
N VAL A 46 0.02 -3.45 -20.50
CA VAL A 46 -1.19 -4.19 -20.88
C VAL A 46 -0.78 -5.49 -21.59
N LEU A 47 -1.23 -6.63 -21.08
CA LEU A 47 -0.71 -7.93 -21.47
C LEU A 47 -1.58 -9.12 -21.05
N GLU A 48 -1.13 -10.30 -21.43
CA GLU A 48 -1.58 -11.60 -20.95
C GLU A 48 -0.36 -12.38 -20.43
N HIS A 49 -0.58 -13.36 -19.55
CA HIS A 49 0.47 -14.24 -19.06
C HIS A 49 0.23 -15.69 -19.50
N PRO A 50 1.29 -16.48 -19.77
CA PRO A 50 1.23 -17.93 -19.72
C PRO A 50 0.76 -18.42 -18.35
N ASP A 51 0.47 -19.71 -18.23
CA ASP A 51 -0.02 -20.31 -17.00
C ASP A 51 0.97 -20.09 -15.83
N VAL A 52 0.52 -19.33 -14.83
CA VAL A 52 1.32 -18.99 -13.66
C VAL A 52 0.44 -18.83 -12.43
N ILE A 53 0.91 -19.39 -11.32
CA ILE A 53 0.35 -19.15 -9.98
C ILE A 53 1.31 -18.23 -9.23
N THR A 54 0.76 -17.14 -8.70
CA THR A 54 1.54 -16.12 -7.98
C THR A 54 1.12 -16.05 -6.52
N PHE A 55 2.10 -15.98 -5.64
CA PHE A 55 1.90 -15.92 -4.19
C PHE A 55 2.06 -14.48 -3.72
N GLY A 56 1.02 -13.93 -3.10
CA GLY A 56 1.04 -12.56 -2.57
C GLY A 56 1.79 -12.47 -1.23
N ALA A 57 1.93 -11.25 -0.71
CA ALA A 57 2.67 -10.97 0.52
C ALA A 57 2.04 -11.58 1.78
N ARG A 58 0.75 -11.95 1.76
CA ARG A 58 0.07 -12.58 2.90
C ARG A 58 0.28 -14.10 2.87
N GLN A 59 1.45 -14.54 3.34
CA GLN A 59 1.85 -15.96 3.30
C GLN A 59 0.85 -16.91 3.98
N SER A 60 0.20 -16.48 5.07
CA SER A 60 -0.77 -17.30 5.81
C SER A 60 -2.02 -17.70 5.01
N ILE A 61 -2.30 -17.03 3.89
CA ILE A 61 -3.46 -17.30 3.02
C ILE A 61 -3.06 -17.79 1.62
N ASN A 62 -1.79 -18.15 1.44
CA ASN A 62 -1.26 -18.71 0.20
C ASN A 62 -1.45 -20.23 0.20
N LEU A 63 -2.69 -20.69 -0.03
CA LEU A 63 -3.04 -22.11 0.04
C LEU A 63 -3.21 -22.71 -1.37
N LEU A 64 -2.47 -23.78 -1.64
CA LEU A 64 -2.63 -24.63 -2.81
C LEU A 64 -3.56 -25.81 -2.48
N LYS A 65 -4.34 -26.27 -3.46
CA LYS A 65 -5.16 -27.49 -3.33
C LYS A 65 -4.44 -28.74 -3.80
N VAL A 66 -3.26 -28.57 -4.41
CA VAL A 66 -2.43 -29.63 -4.96
C VAL A 66 -0.97 -29.41 -4.54
N GLU A 67 -0.20 -30.49 -4.54
CA GLU A 67 1.25 -30.44 -4.29
C GLU A 67 1.98 -29.65 -5.38
N ARG A 68 3.07 -28.98 -5.01
CA ARG A 68 3.84 -28.12 -5.93
C ARG A 68 4.37 -28.89 -7.14
N ASP A 69 4.81 -30.13 -6.95
CA ASP A 69 5.38 -30.97 -8.02
C ASP A 69 4.35 -31.29 -9.12
N ALA A 70 3.07 -31.43 -8.75
CA ALA A 70 1.99 -31.66 -9.70
C ALA A 70 1.72 -30.43 -10.60
N LEU A 71 2.05 -29.22 -10.13
CA LEU A 71 1.93 -27.98 -10.91
C LEU A 71 3.06 -27.84 -11.92
N THR A 72 4.28 -28.22 -11.53
CA THR A 72 5.43 -28.24 -12.44
C THR A 72 5.23 -29.23 -13.58
N GLN A 73 4.65 -30.41 -13.30
CA GLN A 73 4.30 -31.39 -14.34
C GLN A 73 3.25 -30.86 -15.34
N LYS A 74 2.42 -29.90 -14.93
CA LYS A 74 1.44 -29.22 -15.79
C LYS A 74 2.00 -27.98 -16.50
N ASN A 75 3.32 -27.73 -16.42
CA ASN A 75 3.98 -26.54 -16.97
C ASN A 75 3.43 -25.20 -16.42
N ILE A 76 2.96 -25.18 -15.17
CA ILE A 76 2.49 -23.96 -14.50
C ILE A 76 3.65 -23.36 -13.69
N ASP A 77 4.04 -22.11 -13.98
CA ASP A 77 5.09 -21.44 -13.20
C ASP A 77 4.58 -21.02 -11.81
N LEU A 78 5.45 -21.05 -10.81
CA LEU A 78 5.18 -20.70 -9.42
C LEU A 78 6.04 -19.51 -9.00
N VAL A 79 5.42 -18.34 -8.83
CA VAL A 79 6.15 -17.08 -8.58
C VAL A 79 5.77 -16.49 -7.22
N GLU A 80 6.76 -16.30 -6.35
CA GLU A 80 6.58 -15.50 -5.15
C GLU A 80 6.65 -14.00 -5.47
N THR A 81 5.70 -13.24 -4.93
CA THR A 81 5.58 -11.80 -5.20
C THR A 81 5.37 -11.03 -3.90
N ARG A 82 5.57 -9.72 -3.96
CA ARG A 82 5.32 -8.83 -2.82
C ARG A 82 4.00 -8.06 -2.93
N ARG A 83 3.12 -8.43 -3.86
CA ARG A 83 1.83 -7.77 -4.10
C ARG A 83 0.87 -7.98 -2.93
N GLY A 84 -0.09 -7.07 -2.76
CA GLY A 84 -1.19 -7.26 -1.82
C GLY A 84 -2.05 -8.49 -2.16
N GLY A 85 -2.70 -9.05 -1.13
CA GLY A 85 -3.56 -10.24 -1.25
C GLY A 85 -2.81 -11.57 -1.03
N GLY A 86 -3.52 -12.66 -1.28
CA GLY A 86 -3.01 -14.04 -1.21
C GLY A 86 -2.66 -14.60 -2.58
N VAL A 87 -2.78 -15.91 -2.75
CA VAL A 87 -2.52 -16.61 -4.02
C VAL A 87 -3.54 -16.23 -5.10
N THR A 88 -3.08 -16.11 -6.36
CA THR A 88 -3.93 -15.97 -7.55
C THR A 88 -3.25 -16.67 -8.73
N ALA A 89 -3.99 -16.87 -9.82
CA ALA A 89 -3.50 -17.43 -11.07
C ALA A 89 -3.70 -16.46 -12.25
N HIS A 90 -2.87 -16.63 -13.27
CA HIS A 90 -2.98 -15.98 -14.58
C HIS A 90 -2.75 -17.02 -15.67
N ASN A 91 -3.40 -16.83 -16.82
CA ASN A 91 -3.30 -17.71 -17.98
C ASN A 91 -3.79 -17.00 -19.26
N PRO A 92 -3.52 -17.56 -20.45
CA PRO A 92 -3.95 -16.96 -21.72
C PRO A 92 -5.47 -16.76 -21.78
N GLY A 93 -5.92 -15.65 -22.36
CA GLY A 93 -7.33 -15.23 -22.38
C GLY A 93 -7.73 -14.36 -21.18
N GLN A 94 -6.80 -14.05 -20.27
CA GLN A 94 -7.01 -13.14 -19.14
C GLN A 94 -6.31 -11.80 -19.42
N MET A 95 -7.09 -10.72 -19.45
CA MET A 95 -6.54 -9.38 -19.67
C MET A 95 -5.94 -8.83 -18.38
N VAL A 96 -4.63 -8.54 -18.41
CA VAL A 96 -3.89 -8.04 -17.25
C VAL A 96 -3.33 -6.66 -17.56
N PHE A 97 -3.43 -5.74 -16.60
CA PHE A 97 -2.76 -4.46 -16.71
C PHE A 97 -2.11 -4.02 -15.40
N TYR A 98 -0.93 -3.41 -15.52
CA TYR A 98 -0.10 -2.97 -14.43
C TYR A 98 0.18 -1.47 -14.55
N PRO A 99 -0.60 -0.61 -13.88
CA PRO A 99 -0.29 0.81 -13.83
C PRO A 99 0.88 1.10 -12.88
N ILE A 100 1.94 1.69 -13.41
CA ILE A 100 3.09 2.24 -12.70
C ILE A 100 2.93 3.76 -12.66
N LEU A 101 2.20 4.21 -11.64
CA LEU A 101 1.71 5.58 -11.50
C LEU A 101 2.24 6.20 -10.20
N ARG A 102 2.60 7.48 -10.23
CA ARG A 102 2.81 8.26 -9.00
C ARG A 102 1.46 8.77 -8.51
N LEU A 103 1.01 8.30 -7.35
CA LEU A 103 -0.34 8.61 -6.85
C LEU A 103 -0.59 10.09 -6.57
N THR A 104 0.46 10.84 -6.23
CA THR A 104 0.38 12.29 -6.00
C THR A 104 0.02 13.07 -7.25
N ASP A 105 0.30 12.55 -8.45
CA ASP A 105 -0.07 13.20 -9.73
C ASP A 105 -1.60 13.26 -9.91
N PHE A 106 -2.33 12.43 -9.16
CA PHE A 106 -3.78 12.35 -9.17
C PHE A 106 -4.43 12.82 -7.86
N GLY A 107 -3.63 13.21 -6.86
CA GLY A 107 -4.13 13.60 -5.53
C GLY A 107 -4.84 12.47 -4.77
N ILE A 108 -4.57 11.20 -5.09
CA ILE A 108 -5.27 10.04 -4.52
C ILE A 108 -4.38 9.21 -3.58
N GLY A 109 -5.00 8.48 -2.65
CA GLY A 109 -4.34 7.46 -1.84
C GLY A 109 -4.46 6.06 -2.43
N PRO A 110 -3.85 5.04 -1.78
CA PRO A 110 -3.92 3.65 -2.26
C PRO A 110 -5.35 3.09 -2.35
N ALA A 111 -6.25 3.46 -1.43
CA ALA A 111 -7.63 2.97 -1.43
C ALA A 111 -8.45 3.58 -2.57
N GLU A 112 -8.28 4.87 -2.85
CA GLU A 112 -8.86 5.55 -4.02
C GLU A 112 -8.31 4.99 -5.33
N TYR A 113 -7.01 4.65 -5.37
CA TYR A 113 -6.41 3.99 -6.52
C TYR A 113 -7.05 2.63 -6.81
N VAL A 114 -7.23 1.78 -5.79
CA VAL A 114 -7.94 0.49 -5.94
C VAL A 114 -9.36 0.71 -6.47
N ARG A 115 -10.11 1.66 -5.89
CA ARG A 115 -11.46 2.02 -6.38
C ARG A 115 -11.44 2.47 -7.84
N LYS A 116 -10.43 3.23 -8.26
CA LYS A 116 -10.28 3.65 -9.66
C LYS A 116 -10.02 2.46 -10.60
N LEU A 117 -9.23 1.47 -10.18
CA LEU A 117 -9.06 0.22 -10.94
C LEU A 117 -10.37 -0.57 -11.04
N GLU A 118 -11.14 -0.65 -9.94
CA GLU A 118 -12.46 -1.28 -9.93
C GLU A 118 -13.40 -0.59 -10.92
N MET A 119 -13.47 0.74 -10.92
CA MET A 119 -14.28 1.51 -11.87
C MET A 119 -13.87 1.27 -13.32
N ILE A 120 -12.56 1.23 -13.63
CA ILE A 120 -12.06 0.92 -14.98
C ILE A 120 -12.51 -0.48 -15.41
N GLY A 121 -12.36 -1.47 -14.53
CA GLY A 121 -12.79 -2.84 -14.81
C GLY A 121 -14.30 -2.97 -14.97
N GLN A 122 -15.10 -2.25 -14.17
CA GLN A 122 -16.56 -2.23 -14.29
C GLN A 122 -16.99 -1.63 -15.63
N GLU A 123 -16.42 -0.48 -16.00
CA GLU A 123 -16.72 0.18 -17.28
C GLU A 123 -16.32 -0.73 -18.45
N LEU A 124 -15.16 -1.39 -18.38
CA LEU A 124 -14.72 -2.35 -19.41
C LEU A 124 -15.68 -3.54 -19.55
N LEU A 125 -16.04 -4.19 -18.43
CA LEU A 125 -16.90 -5.37 -18.44
C LEU A 125 -18.34 -5.05 -18.88
N MET A 126 -18.83 -3.84 -18.56
CA MET A 126 -20.12 -3.37 -19.02
C MET A 126 -20.20 -3.25 -20.55
N LEU A 127 -19.10 -2.88 -21.22
CA LEU A 127 -19.03 -2.83 -22.69
C LEU A 127 -19.21 -4.21 -23.35
N PHE A 128 -18.99 -5.28 -22.59
CA PHE A 128 -19.17 -6.67 -23.02
C PHE A 128 -20.40 -7.32 -22.38
N GLY A 129 -21.35 -6.52 -21.88
CA GLY A 129 -22.63 -7.02 -21.35
C GLY A 129 -22.57 -7.63 -19.95
N VAL A 130 -21.44 -7.54 -19.24
CA VAL A 130 -21.30 -8.12 -17.90
C VAL A 130 -21.48 -7.05 -16.83
N LYS A 131 -22.60 -7.11 -16.11
CA LYS A 131 -22.83 -6.27 -14.92
C LYS A 131 -22.01 -6.78 -13.75
N THR A 132 -21.32 -5.87 -13.05
CA THR A 132 -20.46 -6.23 -11.92
C THR A 132 -20.65 -5.34 -10.71
N GLU A 133 -20.28 -5.86 -9.55
CA GLU A 133 -20.38 -5.20 -8.25
C GLU A 133 -19.02 -5.17 -7.55
N ILE A 134 -18.82 -4.15 -6.72
CA ILE A 134 -17.68 -4.01 -5.81
C ILE A 134 -18.13 -4.46 -4.43
N ARG A 135 -17.38 -5.36 -3.80
CA ARG A 135 -17.71 -5.88 -2.47
C ARG A 135 -16.74 -5.32 -1.43
N GLY A 136 -17.29 -4.70 -0.38
CA GLY A 136 -16.51 -4.17 0.73
C GLY A 136 -15.63 -5.25 1.36
N GLY A 137 -14.34 -4.96 1.52
CA GLY A 137 -13.37 -5.91 2.09
C GLY A 137 -12.87 -7.00 1.12
N LEU A 138 -13.40 -7.08 -0.10
CA LEU A 138 -13.09 -8.10 -1.09
C LEU A 138 -12.65 -7.49 -2.44
N PRO A 139 -11.40 -7.01 -2.55
CA PRO A 139 -10.92 -6.30 -3.74
C PRO A 139 -11.07 -7.11 -5.03
N GLY A 140 -11.54 -6.42 -6.08
CA GLY A 140 -11.85 -7.02 -7.37
C GLY A 140 -13.30 -6.80 -7.77
N LEU A 141 -13.72 -7.48 -8.83
CA LEU A 141 -15.08 -7.35 -9.38
C LEU A 141 -15.80 -8.68 -9.37
N TRP A 142 -17.11 -8.60 -9.15
CA TRP A 142 -17.99 -9.74 -8.93
C TRP A 142 -19.21 -9.67 -9.86
N ALA A 143 -19.53 -10.77 -10.54
CA ALA A 143 -20.78 -10.96 -11.29
C ALA A 143 -21.70 -11.86 -10.45
N GLY A 144 -22.66 -11.26 -9.75
CA GLY A 144 -23.34 -11.94 -8.63
C GLY A 144 -22.32 -12.37 -7.58
N ASP A 145 -22.34 -13.65 -7.21
CA ASP A 145 -21.40 -14.24 -6.23
C ASP A 145 -20.07 -14.74 -6.82
N ARG A 146 -19.86 -14.58 -8.14
CA ARG A 146 -18.68 -15.10 -8.83
C ARG A 146 -17.67 -13.99 -9.09
N LYS A 147 -16.40 -14.24 -8.77
CA LYS A 147 -15.31 -13.29 -9.00
C LYS A 147 -14.86 -13.31 -10.46
N ILE A 148 -14.90 -12.17 -11.13
CA ILE A 148 -14.51 -12.02 -12.55
C ILE A 148 -13.19 -11.26 -12.72
N ALA A 149 -12.84 -10.40 -11.76
CA ALA A 149 -11.56 -9.68 -11.77
C ALA A 149 -10.89 -9.69 -10.39
N SER A 150 -9.56 -9.81 -10.40
CA SER A 150 -8.73 -9.76 -9.21
C SER A 150 -7.85 -8.51 -9.22
N ILE A 151 -7.73 -7.86 -8.07
CA ILE A 151 -6.85 -6.71 -7.86
C ILE A 151 -5.80 -7.08 -6.82
N GLY A 152 -4.55 -6.89 -7.18
CA GLY A 152 -3.41 -7.05 -6.29
C GLY A 152 -2.41 -5.96 -6.62
N VAL A 153 -2.36 -4.92 -5.78
CA VAL A 153 -1.49 -3.75 -6.00
C VAL A 153 -0.45 -3.65 -4.91
N ARG A 154 0.65 -2.96 -5.22
CA ARG A 154 1.62 -2.48 -4.24
C ARG A 154 1.93 -1.02 -4.49
N VAL A 155 2.05 -0.27 -3.41
CA VAL A 155 2.49 1.13 -3.43
C VAL A 155 3.79 1.20 -2.64
N SER A 156 4.86 1.65 -3.29
CA SER A 156 6.17 1.84 -2.68
C SER A 156 6.66 3.23 -3.01
N LYS A 157 7.04 4.01 -1.98
CA LYS A 157 7.49 5.41 -2.12
C LYS A 157 6.51 6.27 -2.96
N GLY A 158 5.21 6.00 -2.85
CA GLY A 158 4.15 6.75 -3.56
C GLY A 158 3.93 6.36 -5.03
N VAL A 159 4.69 5.38 -5.57
CA VAL A 159 4.53 4.85 -6.93
C VAL A 159 3.97 3.43 -6.89
N THR A 160 3.01 3.14 -7.77
CA THR A 160 2.32 1.86 -7.87
C THR A 160 3.07 0.85 -8.73
N TYR A 161 2.81 -0.43 -8.52
CA TYR A 161 3.10 -1.53 -9.45
C TYR A 161 2.25 -2.75 -9.08
N HIS A 162 2.23 -3.78 -9.93
CA HIS A 162 1.12 -4.72 -10.08
C HIS A 162 -0.17 -4.01 -10.51
N GLY A 163 -1.36 -4.59 -10.29
CA GLY A 163 -2.58 -4.05 -10.89
C GLY A 163 -3.77 -4.98 -10.83
N MET A 164 -4.45 -5.12 -11.97
CA MET A 164 -5.70 -5.87 -12.11
C MET A 164 -5.58 -6.92 -13.21
N ALA A 165 -6.22 -8.07 -12.97
CA ALA A 165 -6.40 -9.15 -13.92
C ALA A 165 -7.90 -9.43 -14.08
N ILE A 166 -8.40 -9.42 -15.32
CA ILE A 166 -9.81 -9.59 -15.67
C ILE A 166 -9.95 -10.85 -16.52
N ASN A 167 -10.81 -11.77 -16.09
CA ASN A 167 -11.08 -13.00 -16.82
C ASN A 167 -11.99 -12.71 -18.03
N ILE A 168 -11.46 -12.87 -19.25
CA ILE A 168 -12.21 -12.64 -20.49
C ILE A 168 -12.61 -13.99 -21.09
N ASN A 169 -11.65 -14.69 -21.69
CA ASN A 169 -11.85 -15.97 -22.38
C ASN A 169 -10.99 -17.10 -21.79
N ASN A 170 -10.25 -16.83 -20.71
CA ASN A 170 -9.31 -17.79 -20.15
C ASN A 170 -9.99 -19.02 -19.57
N ASP A 171 -9.27 -20.13 -19.61
CA ASP A 171 -9.66 -21.35 -18.90
C ASP A 171 -9.62 -21.11 -17.39
N LEU A 172 -10.76 -21.32 -16.74
CA LEU A 172 -10.90 -21.10 -15.30
C LEU A 172 -10.38 -22.28 -14.46
N GLY A 173 -10.05 -23.42 -15.09
CA GLY A 173 -9.56 -24.63 -14.40
C GLY A 173 -8.26 -24.40 -13.61
N ILE A 174 -7.45 -23.41 -13.98
CA ILE A 174 -6.25 -23.05 -13.21
C ILE A 174 -6.58 -22.54 -11.79
N PHE A 175 -7.76 -21.93 -11.59
CA PHE A 175 -8.21 -21.47 -10.28
C PHE A 175 -8.65 -22.62 -9.37
N ASP A 176 -9.01 -23.77 -9.93
CA ASP A 176 -9.37 -24.96 -9.16
C ASP A 176 -8.16 -25.57 -8.43
N LEU A 177 -6.94 -25.14 -8.78
CA LEU A 177 -5.69 -25.59 -8.17
C LEU A 177 -5.31 -24.76 -6.93
N ILE A 178 -6.01 -23.65 -6.67
CA ILE A 178 -5.70 -22.70 -5.58
C ILE A 178 -6.92 -22.42 -4.70
N VAL A 179 -6.67 -21.87 -3.50
CA VAL A 179 -7.72 -21.24 -2.66
C VAL A 179 -7.56 -19.71 -2.76
N PRO A 180 -8.29 -19.04 -3.66
CA PRO A 180 -8.07 -17.62 -3.90
C PRO A 180 -8.42 -16.77 -2.67
N CYS A 181 -7.47 -15.93 -2.26
CA CYS A 181 -7.62 -14.98 -1.14
C CYS A 181 -8.01 -15.57 0.23
N GLY A 182 -7.84 -16.88 0.46
CA GLY A 182 -8.21 -17.53 1.73
C GLY A 182 -9.71 -17.62 2.01
N LEU A 183 -10.55 -17.25 1.03
CA LEU A 183 -12.00 -17.36 1.12
C LEU A 183 -12.39 -18.75 0.65
N LYS A 184 -12.86 -19.58 1.57
CA LYS A 184 -13.49 -20.85 1.20
C LYS A 184 -14.71 -20.50 0.33
N GLU A 185 -14.84 -21.16 -0.81
CA GLU A 185 -16.03 -21.11 -1.71
C GLU A 185 -16.17 -19.91 -2.66
N VAL A 186 -15.10 -19.14 -2.93
CA VAL A 186 -15.17 -18.15 -4.03
C VAL A 186 -15.16 -18.86 -5.39
N GLN A 187 -16.29 -18.81 -6.08
CA GLN A 187 -16.36 -19.21 -7.48
C GLN A 187 -15.77 -18.13 -8.37
N VAL A 188 -15.00 -18.52 -9.38
CA VAL A 188 -14.50 -17.62 -10.42
C VAL A 188 -15.37 -17.72 -11.68
N THR A 189 -15.44 -16.63 -12.44
CA THR A 189 -16.10 -16.57 -13.74
C THR A 189 -15.28 -15.75 -14.74
N SER A 190 -15.74 -15.68 -15.99
CA SER A 190 -15.13 -14.94 -17.10
C SER A 190 -16.23 -14.32 -17.97
N VAL A 191 -15.87 -13.36 -18.83
CA VAL A 191 -16.82 -12.80 -19.81
C VAL A 191 -17.45 -13.93 -20.64
N LEU A 192 -16.62 -14.83 -21.19
CA LEU A 192 -17.08 -15.99 -21.96
C LEU A 192 -18.11 -16.84 -21.20
N LYS A 193 -17.93 -17.05 -19.89
CA LYS A 193 -18.86 -17.85 -19.09
C LYS A 193 -20.15 -17.11 -18.77
N GLU A 194 -20.11 -15.78 -18.61
CA GLU A 194 -21.28 -14.97 -18.31
C GLU A 194 -22.13 -14.65 -19.55
N THR A 195 -21.53 -14.55 -20.73
CA THR A 195 -22.22 -14.13 -21.96
C THR A 195 -22.32 -15.22 -23.03
N ALA A 196 -21.59 -16.33 -22.88
CA ALA A 196 -21.37 -17.34 -23.93
C ALA A 196 -20.70 -16.80 -25.20
N GLU A 197 -20.11 -15.60 -25.16
CA GLU A 197 -19.43 -14.97 -26.28
C GLU A 197 -17.91 -14.98 -26.10
N ASN A 198 -17.19 -15.41 -27.14
CA ASN A 198 -15.74 -15.28 -27.19
C ASN A 198 -15.37 -13.89 -27.73
N ILE A 199 -14.82 -13.04 -26.86
CA ILE A 199 -14.49 -11.66 -27.22
C ILE A 199 -13.07 -11.58 -27.77
N PRO A 200 -12.83 -11.05 -28.98
CA PRO A 200 -11.48 -10.90 -29.50
C PRO A 200 -10.60 -10.07 -28.56
N MET A 201 -9.46 -10.61 -28.13
CA MET A 201 -8.62 -9.94 -27.12
C MET A 201 -8.10 -8.58 -27.58
N GLN A 202 -7.90 -8.42 -28.89
CA GLN A 202 -7.57 -7.14 -29.50
C GLN A 202 -8.64 -6.07 -29.24
N LEU A 203 -9.93 -6.42 -29.31
CA LEU A 203 -11.03 -5.51 -28.99
C LEU A 203 -11.03 -5.13 -27.51
N VAL A 204 -10.80 -6.10 -26.61
CA VAL A 204 -10.66 -5.84 -25.17
C VAL A 204 -9.53 -4.85 -24.90
N LYS A 205 -8.37 -5.08 -25.50
CA LYS A 205 -7.19 -4.23 -25.40
C LYS A 205 -7.51 -2.79 -25.86
N GLU A 206 -8.15 -2.63 -27.01
CA GLU A 206 -8.53 -1.31 -27.55
C GLU A 206 -9.49 -0.55 -26.63
N LYS A 207 -10.51 -1.22 -26.08
CA LYS A 207 -11.45 -0.60 -25.13
C LYS A 207 -10.75 -0.24 -23.82
N LEU A 208 -9.90 -1.13 -23.29
CA LEU A 208 -9.13 -0.89 -22.08
C LEU A 208 -8.19 0.31 -22.23
N ILE A 209 -7.43 0.40 -23.34
CA ILE A 209 -6.54 1.53 -23.60
C ILE A 209 -7.29 2.87 -23.56
N LYS A 210 -8.47 2.95 -24.19
CA LYS A 210 -9.31 4.16 -24.15
C LYS A 210 -9.70 4.55 -22.73
N LEU A 211 -10.07 3.57 -21.90
CA LEU A 211 -10.40 3.79 -20.49
C LEU A 211 -9.18 4.23 -19.68
N LEU A 212 -8.02 3.60 -19.89
CA LEU A 212 -6.78 3.96 -19.21
C LEU A 212 -6.37 5.41 -19.51
N ILE A 213 -6.43 5.81 -20.79
CA ILE A 213 -6.18 7.20 -21.21
C ILE A 213 -7.17 8.14 -20.52
N LYS A 214 -8.48 7.87 -20.63
CA LYS A 214 -9.52 8.68 -19.96
C LYS A 214 -9.27 8.84 -18.45
N CYS A 215 -8.82 7.78 -17.77
CA CYS A 215 -8.69 7.78 -16.31
C CYS A 215 -7.33 8.26 -15.78
N PHE A 216 -6.26 8.16 -16.57
CA PHE A 216 -4.88 8.40 -16.15
C PHE A 216 -4.10 9.44 -16.98
N SER A 217 -4.66 9.97 -18.08
CA SER A 217 -4.00 11.03 -18.86
C SER A 217 -4.18 12.43 -18.24
N HIS A 218 -5.22 12.63 -17.44
CA HIS A 218 -5.37 13.87 -16.71
C HIS A 218 -4.49 13.84 -15.46
N HIS A 219 -3.41 14.61 -15.51
CA HIS A 219 -2.85 15.16 -14.28
C HIS A 219 -3.99 15.93 -13.62
N ALA A 220 -4.21 15.71 -12.32
CA ALA A 220 -4.75 16.82 -11.57
C ALA A 220 -3.77 17.98 -11.85
N GLU A 221 -4.28 19.15 -12.29
CA GLU A 221 -3.65 20.45 -11.99
C GLU A 221 -2.92 20.26 -10.69
N PRO A 222 -1.58 20.37 -10.62
CA PRO A 222 -0.82 19.84 -9.52
C PRO A 222 -1.51 20.30 -8.26
N HIS A 223 -2.26 19.37 -7.67
CA HIS A 223 -2.41 19.31 -6.25
C HIS A 223 -0.99 18.93 -5.86
N ARG A 224 -0.10 19.95 -5.88
CA ARG A 224 0.46 20.40 -4.64
C ARG A 224 -0.59 19.97 -3.64
N LYS A 225 -0.24 18.92 -2.90
CA LYS A 225 -0.22 19.18 -1.49
C LYS A 225 0.31 20.62 -1.41
N GLU A 226 -0.62 21.59 -1.31
CA GLU A 226 -0.75 22.20 -0.02
C GLU A 226 -0.46 21.02 0.91
N ASN A 227 0.83 20.91 1.26
CA ASN A 227 1.22 21.11 2.63
C ASN A 227 0.14 22.07 3.10
N ARG A 228 -1.01 21.51 3.52
CA ARG A 228 -1.84 22.09 4.54
C ARG A 228 -0.79 22.17 5.59
N LYS A 229 0.00 23.26 5.52
CA LYS A 229 0.98 23.62 6.51
C LYS A 229 0.10 23.45 7.70
N LEU A 230 0.45 22.47 8.55
CA LEU A 230 -0.30 22.26 9.75
C LEU A 230 -0.56 23.68 10.27
N PRO A 231 -1.82 24.06 10.54
CA PRO A 231 -2.13 25.45 10.83
C PRO A 231 -1.08 26.01 11.77
N SER A 232 -0.70 27.28 11.67
CA SER A 232 0.44 27.80 12.43
C SER A 232 0.37 27.50 13.94
N TRP A 233 -0.84 27.27 14.49
CA TRP A 233 -1.09 26.81 15.85
C TRP A 233 -0.75 25.33 16.14
N LEU A 234 -0.66 24.47 15.13
CA LEU A 234 -0.35 23.04 15.18
C LEU A 234 1.12 22.72 14.81
N VAL A 235 1.84 23.65 14.20
CA VAL A 235 3.30 23.55 13.98
C VAL A 235 4.02 24.15 15.18
N ARG A 236 4.97 23.40 15.74
CA ARG A 236 5.90 23.95 16.73
C ARG A 236 7.30 24.11 16.16
N PRO A 237 8.00 25.21 16.45
CA PRO A 237 9.40 25.33 16.11
C PRO A 237 10.19 24.23 16.84
N LEU A 238 11.20 23.68 16.18
CA LEU A 238 12.14 22.78 16.83
C LEU A 238 12.87 23.57 17.93
N PRO A 239 13.09 22.96 19.11
CA PRO A 239 13.84 23.63 20.16
C PRO A 239 15.25 23.95 19.66
N SER A 240 15.59 25.23 19.64
CA SER A 240 16.93 25.74 19.35
C SER A 240 17.27 26.80 20.40
N GLY A 241 18.02 26.41 21.43
CA GLY A 241 18.42 27.31 22.50
C GLY A 241 19.25 26.63 23.57
N SER A 242 20.22 27.36 24.13
CA SER A 242 21.13 26.86 25.18
C SER A 242 20.39 26.39 26.44
N ILE A 243 19.24 26.98 26.76
CA ILE A 243 18.41 26.62 27.92
C ILE A 243 17.74 25.25 27.74
N TYR A 244 17.30 24.91 26.51
CA TYR A 244 16.76 23.58 26.22
C TYR A 244 17.83 22.51 26.49
N ASN A 245 19.03 22.70 25.91
CA ASN A 245 20.15 21.77 26.08
C ASN A 245 20.54 21.65 27.55
N LYS A 246 20.63 22.78 28.28
CA LYS A 246 20.91 22.78 29.72
C LYS A 246 19.87 21.96 30.50
N THR A 247 18.58 22.13 30.20
CA THR A 247 17.51 21.38 30.88
C THR A 247 17.59 19.89 30.57
N GLU A 248 17.80 19.53 29.30
CA GLU A 248 17.98 18.14 28.87
C GLU A 248 19.22 17.49 29.54
N GLU A 249 20.34 18.20 29.60
CA GLU A 249 21.57 17.75 30.26
C GLU A 249 21.38 17.51 31.76
N ILE A 250 20.68 18.41 32.47
CA ILE A 250 20.39 18.25 33.89
C ILE A 250 19.52 17.01 34.14
N LEU A 251 18.44 16.84 33.37
CA LEU A 251 17.52 15.71 33.51
C LEU A 251 18.22 14.37 33.25
N ASN A 252 19.00 14.30 32.18
CA ASN A 252 19.76 13.10 31.82
C ASN A 252 20.84 12.78 32.84
N ARG A 253 21.58 13.79 33.33
CA ARG A 253 22.63 13.61 34.33
C ARG A 253 22.08 13.16 35.68
N LEU A 254 20.93 13.68 36.10
CA LEU A 254 20.28 13.34 37.36
C LEU A 254 19.40 12.08 37.26
N GLY A 255 19.26 11.49 36.07
CA GLY A 255 18.49 10.26 35.87
C GLY A 255 16.99 10.42 36.12
N LEU A 256 16.43 11.61 35.90
CA LEU A 256 15.03 11.91 36.22
C LEU A 256 14.11 11.58 35.04
N ASP A 257 13.11 10.74 35.30
CA ASP A 257 12.04 10.46 34.33
C ASP A 257 11.06 11.63 34.27
N THR A 258 10.61 11.99 33.07
CA THR A 258 9.67 13.10 32.88
C THR A 258 8.48 12.70 32.04
N ILE A 259 7.35 13.39 32.24
CA ILE A 259 6.16 13.18 31.42
C ILE A 259 6.43 13.64 29.98
N CYS A 260 7.30 14.63 29.79
CA CYS A 260 7.59 15.16 28.47
C CYS A 260 8.27 14.12 27.57
N ASN A 261 9.16 13.30 28.14
CA ASN A 261 9.77 12.17 27.44
C ASN A 261 8.83 10.97 27.39
N SER A 262 8.26 10.57 28.53
CA SER A 262 7.47 9.34 28.63
C SER A 262 6.16 9.38 27.85
N ALA A 263 5.55 10.56 27.70
CA ALA A 263 4.30 10.74 26.96
C ALA A 263 4.49 11.34 25.55
N ASN A 264 5.72 11.48 25.06
CA ASN A 264 6.04 12.13 23.77
C ASN A 264 5.40 13.54 23.65
N CYS A 265 5.60 14.38 24.66
CA CYS A 265 4.92 15.67 24.75
C CYS A 265 5.30 16.58 23.57
N PRO A 266 4.31 17.07 22.78
CA PRO A 266 4.60 17.97 21.66
C PRO A 266 5.09 19.34 22.11
N ASN A 267 4.96 19.68 23.40
CA ASN A 267 5.34 20.98 23.97
C ASN A 267 6.72 20.98 24.63
N ARG A 268 7.43 19.84 24.65
CA ARG A 268 8.73 19.66 25.34
C ARG A 268 9.71 20.80 25.04
N GLY A 269 9.87 21.13 23.76
CA GLY A 269 10.76 22.21 23.32
C GLY A 269 10.45 23.57 23.93
N GLN A 270 9.17 23.92 24.10
CA GLN A 270 8.76 25.20 24.69
C GLN A 270 8.95 25.22 26.22
N CYS A 271 8.58 24.13 26.90
CA CYS A 271 8.69 24.03 28.35
C CYS A 271 10.16 24.05 28.79
N TRP A 272 11.02 23.23 28.16
CA TRP A 272 12.44 23.15 28.51
C TRP A 272 13.19 24.42 28.15
N SER A 273 12.82 25.11 27.07
CA SER A 273 13.42 26.40 26.74
C SER A 273 13.10 27.50 27.77
N ARG A 274 12.10 27.28 28.64
CA ARG A 274 11.77 28.15 29.78
C ARG A 274 12.36 27.63 31.10
N GLY A 275 13.17 26.57 31.06
CA GLY A 275 13.69 25.89 32.25
C GLY A 275 12.58 25.23 33.08
N THR A 276 11.44 24.90 32.49
CA THR A 276 10.30 24.27 33.18
C THR A 276 10.13 22.83 32.74
N GLU A 277 9.90 21.92 33.69
CA GLU A 277 9.64 20.51 33.40
C GLU A 277 8.67 19.87 34.39
N THR A 278 8.05 18.76 34.00
CA THR A 278 7.25 17.91 34.89
C THR A 278 7.87 16.52 35.04
N VAL A 279 8.43 16.26 36.22
CA VAL A 279 9.04 14.99 36.62
C VAL A 279 7.97 13.96 36.96
N LEU A 280 8.19 12.71 36.56
CA LEU A 280 7.43 11.55 37.00
C LEU A 280 8.14 10.92 38.20
N ILE A 281 7.60 11.15 39.39
CA ILE A 281 8.07 10.52 40.63
C ILE A 281 7.73 9.03 40.57
N LEU A 282 8.63 8.17 41.05
CA LEU A 282 8.56 6.71 40.97
C LEU A 282 8.76 6.15 39.54
N GLY A 283 9.35 6.96 38.67
CA GLY A 283 9.79 6.55 37.34
C GLY A 283 8.69 6.50 36.26
N ARG A 284 9.10 6.08 35.06
CA ARG A 284 8.29 6.13 33.82
C ARG A 284 7.23 5.05 33.63
N ILE A 285 7.09 4.06 34.51
CA ILE A 285 6.16 2.94 34.33
C ILE A 285 4.85 3.22 35.08
N CYS A 286 3.77 3.39 34.33
CA CYS A 286 2.44 3.62 34.88
C CYS A 286 1.73 2.30 35.18
N THR A 287 1.03 2.21 36.32
CA THR A 287 0.14 1.08 36.64
C THR A 287 -1.20 1.15 35.90
N ARG A 288 -1.52 2.29 35.27
CA ARG A 288 -2.73 2.49 34.46
C ARG A 288 -2.44 2.26 32.99
N ASN A 289 -3.30 1.48 32.33
CA ASN A 289 -3.23 1.20 30.89
C ASN A 289 -4.22 2.07 30.10
N CYS A 290 -4.00 3.39 30.08
CA CYS A 290 -4.87 4.33 29.39
C CYS A 290 -4.63 4.29 27.87
N GLY A 291 -5.64 3.95 27.07
CA GLY A 291 -5.51 3.85 25.60
C GLY A 291 -5.15 5.15 24.86
N PHE A 292 -5.17 6.29 25.55
CA PHE A 292 -4.79 7.61 25.01
C PHE A 292 -3.40 8.09 25.48
N CYS A 293 -2.77 7.39 26.42
CA CYS A 293 -1.52 7.83 27.03
C CYS A 293 -0.33 7.05 26.44
N SER A 294 0.73 7.75 26.07
CA SER A 294 1.94 7.10 25.52
C SER A 294 2.93 6.61 26.58
N VAL A 295 2.65 6.84 27.87
CA VAL A 295 3.50 6.36 28.96
C VAL A 295 3.48 4.83 29.01
N THR A 296 4.65 4.23 29.21
CA THR A 296 4.79 2.77 29.27
C THR A 296 3.98 2.23 30.45
N SER A 297 3.09 1.26 30.19
CA SER A 297 2.28 0.61 31.21
C SER A 297 2.94 -0.69 31.67
N GLY A 298 2.90 -0.97 32.98
CA GLY A 298 3.50 -2.20 33.52
C GLY A 298 3.64 -2.21 35.03
N LYS A 299 4.45 -3.15 35.55
CA LYS A 299 4.84 -3.21 36.96
C LYS A 299 5.96 -2.18 37.21
N PRO A 300 5.79 -1.21 38.13
CA PRO A 300 6.82 -0.25 38.47
C PRO A 300 8.09 -0.91 39.01
N LEU A 301 9.22 -0.24 38.82
CA LEU A 301 10.48 -0.59 39.47
C LEU A 301 10.42 -0.20 40.96
N PRO A 302 11.29 -0.75 41.81
CA PRO A 302 11.48 -0.23 43.17
C PRO A 302 11.82 1.27 43.15
N PRO A 303 11.33 2.07 44.12
CA PRO A 303 11.67 3.49 44.21
C PRO A 303 13.18 3.72 44.27
N ASP A 304 13.68 4.70 43.51
CA ASP A 304 15.08 5.13 43.61
C ASP A 304 15.27 5.95 44.90
N PRO A 305 16.10 5.50 45.85
CA PRO A 305 16.34 6.23 47.09
C PRO A 305 16.96 7.62 46.88
N ASN A 306 17.62 7.86 45.74
CA ASN A 306 18.24 9.15 45.43
C ASN A 306 17.30 10.12 44.69
N GLU A 307 16.14 9.66 44.22
CA GLU A 307 15.17 10.48 43.46
C GLU A 307 14.81 11.79 44.17
N PRO A 308 14.55 11.83 45.51
CA PRO A 308 14.25 13.08 46.20
C PRO A 308 15.40 14.10 46.16
N ALA A 309 16.65 13.63 46.32
CA ALA A 309 17.83 14.48 46.29
C ALA A 309 18.10 14.99 44.86
N ASN A 310 17.93 14.13 43.86
CA ASN A 310 18.07 14.49 42.45
C ASN A 310 17.01 15.52 42.02
N ILE A 311 15.75 15.38 42.47
CA ILE A 311 14.71 16.39 42.22
C ILE A 311 15.08 17.73 42.88
N ALA A 312 15.57 17.71 44.12
CA ALA A 312 15.97 18.94 44.82
C ALA A 312 17.14 19.64 44.09
N GLU A 313 18.13 18.89 43.60
CA GLU A 313 19.24 19.44 42.83
C GLU A 313 18.76 20.01 41.48
N MET A 314 17.84 19.31 40.79
CA MET A 314 17.23 19.82 39.55
C MET A 314 16.52 21.16 39.77
N VAL A 315 15.71 21.28 40.83
CA VAL A 315 14.98 22.52 41.17
C VAL A 315 15.95 23.68 41.39
N LYS A 316 17.06 23.41 42.11
CA LYS A 316 18.12 24.40 42.37
C LYS A 316 18.87 24.82 41.10
N GLU A 317 19.27 23.86 40.26
CA GLU A 317 20.04 24.14 39.03
C GLU A 317 19.22 24.86 37.93
N LEU A 318 17.91 24.61 37.88
CA LEU A 318 16.97 25.29 36.99
C LEU A 318 16.49 26.65 37.55
N GLY A 319 16.78 26.96 38.82
CA GLY A 319 16.38 28.22 39.46
C GLY A 319 14.86 28.35 39.59
N LEU A 320 14.17 27.23 39.80
CA LEU A 320 12.71 27.19 39.99
C LEU A 320 12.37 27.73 41.39
N LYS A 321 11.37 28.62 41.46
CA LYS A 321 10.90 29.25 42.70
C LYS A 321 9.72 28.51 43.31
#